data_AF-A0A929EQA8-F1
#
_entry.id   AF-A0A929EQA8-F1
#
_cell.length_a   1.000
_cell.length_b   1.000
_cell.length_c   1.000
_cell.angle_alpha   90.00
_cell.angle_beta   90.00
_cell.angle_gamma   90.00
#
_symmetry.space_group_name_H-M   'P 1'
#
loop_
_entity.id
_entity.type
_entity.pdbx_description
1 polymer ?
#
loop_
_entity_poly.entity_id
_entity_poly.type
_entity_poly.pdbx_seq_one_letter_code
_entity_poly.pdbx_strand_id
1 'polypeptide(L)'
;ILIGACMGFMLQLLFNAFIIAGQIVAMQMGLGFASMVDPQNGVTVPVISQFYLIFVTLVFLSLDGHLILLKVLAESFVTLPVLPSGLPHTSFRDLVGQASWMYAAGVLVALPAIGSLMMVNLAFGILSRAAPQISPFSIGFPMTIILGFAIIYFTLPTASAHLVTMADQMLQMIRFLVNPNG
;
A
#
# COMPACT_ATOMS: atom_id res chain seq x y z
N ILE A 1 26.38 -4.21 -4.67
CA ILE A 1 25.13 -5.01 -4.86
C ILE A 1 24.23 -4.90 -3.65
N LEU A 2 24.67 -5.26 -2.44
CA LEU A 2 23.85 -5.24 -1.22
C LEU A 2 23.18 -3.87 -0.95
N ILE A 3 23.94 -2.77 -1.02
CA ILE A 3 23.42 -1.40 -0.80
C ILE A 3 22.30 -1.04 -1.81
N GLY A 4 22.53 -1.30 -3.10
CA GLY A 4 21.52 -1.07 -4.14
C GLY A 4 20.28 -1.96 -3.97
N ALA A 5 20.47 -3.21 -3.57
CA ALA A 5 19.36 -4.12 -3.27
C ALA A 5 18.53 -3.64 -2.06
N CYS A 6 19.18 -3.11 -1.01
CA CYS A 6 18.49 -2.53 0.15
C CYS A 6 17.67 -1.29 -0.23
N MET A 7 18.23 -0.38 -1.04
CA MET A 7 17.50 0.81 -1.52
C MET A 7 16.32 0.44 -2.42
N GLY A 8 16.51 -0.50 -3.34
CA GLY A 8 15.44 -1.02 -4.20
C GLY A 8 14.36 -1.74 -3.39
N PHE A 9 14.75 -2.53 -2.39
CA PHE A 9 13.82 -3.22 -1.49
C PHE A 9 12.99 -2.23 -0.68
N MET A 10 13.61 -1.17 -0.15
CA MET A 10 12.88 -0.08 0.51
C MET A 10 11.85 0.51 -0.43
N LEU A 11 12.25 0.95 -1.62
CA LEU A 11 11.28 1.47 -2.60
C LEU A 11 10.16 0.46 -2.86
N GLN A 12 10.47 -0.82 -3.03
CA GLN A 12 9.45 -1.85 -3.23
C GLN A 12 8.46 -1.98 -2.06
N LEU A 13 8.91 -1.79 -0.82
CA LEU A 13 8.01 -1.73 0.35
C LEU A 13 7.03 -0.56 0.28
N LEU A 14 7.45 0.62 -0.22
CA LEU A 14 6.54 1.76 -0.42
C LEU A 14 5.39 1.39 -1.35
N PHE A 15 5.71 0.80 -2.51
CA PHE A 15 4.67 0.40 -3.48
C PHE A 15 3.80 -0.72 -2.92
N ASN A 16 4.39 -1.70 -2.22
CA ASN A 16 3.64 -2.77 -1.58
C ASN A 16 2.65 -2.27 -0.53
N ALA A 17 2.95 -1.18 0.19
CA ALA A 17 1.99 -0.59 1.14
C ALA A 17 0.67 -0.20 0.45
N PHE A 18 0.72 0.37 -0.75
CA PHE A 18 -0.47 0.71 -1.53
C PHE A 18 -1.16 -0.51 -2.16
N ILE A 19 -0.40 -1.54 -2.54
CA ILE A 19 -0.97 -2.82 -3.00
C ILE A 19 -1.81 -3.45 -1.88
N ILE A 20 -1.28 -3.48 -0.66
CA ILE A 20 -1.97 -3.98 0.54
C ILE A 20 -3.21 -3.12 0.80
N ALA A 21 -3.11 -1.80 0.74
CA ALA A 21 -4.26 -0.92 0.89
C ALA A 21 -5.38 -1.24 -0.11
N GLY A 22 -5.03 -1.36 -1.40
CA GLY A 22 -5.98 -1.74 -2.46
C GLY A 22 -6.56 -3.14 -2.26
N GLN A 23 -5.78 -4.09 -1.72
CA GLN A 23 -6.25 -5.45 -1.44
C GLN A 23 -7.29 -5.46 -0.33
N ILE A 24 -7.04 -4.70 0.76
CA ILE A 24 -7.98 -4.59 1.88
C ILE A 24 -9.30 -3.98 1.40
N VAL A 25 -9.24 -2.92 0.58
CA VAL A 25 -10.43 -2.29 -0.01
C VAL A 25 -11.18 -3.27 -0.92
N ALA A 26 -10.47 -4.01 -1.78
CA ALA A 26 -11.07 -5.01 -2.66
C ALA A 26 -11.82 -6.11 -1.89
N MET A 27 -11.20 -6.60 -0.81
CA MET A 27 -11.80 -7.60 0.08
C MET A 27 -13.07 -7.05 0.72
N GLN A 28 -13.05 -5.79 1.17
CA GLN A 28 -14.21 -5.17 1.81
C GLN A 28 -15.36 -4.89 0.84
N MET A 29 -15.07 -4.66 -0.44
CA MET A 29 -16.08 -4.55 -1.51
C MET A 29 -16.72 -5.90 -1.90
N GLY A 30 -16.17 -7.01 -1.41
CA GLY A 30 -16.58 -8.37 -1.74
C GLY A 30 -15.88 -8.96 -2.96
N LEU A 31 -15.09 -8.18 -3.71
CA LEU A 31 -14.40 -8.65 -4.93
C LEU A 31 -13.44 -9.83 -4.67
N GLY A 32 -13.02 -10.04 -3.41
CA GLY A 32 -12.23 -11.17 -2.95
C GLY A 32 -13.03 -12.41 -2.50
N PHE A 33 -14.36 -12.45 -2.69
CA PHE A 33 -15.22 -13.52 -2.15
C PHE A 33 -14.80 -14.92 -2.65
N ALA A 34 -14.43 -15.05 -3.93
CA ALA A 34 -13.98 -16.34 -4.48
C ALA A 34 -12.76 -16.91 -3.72
N SER A 35 -11.80 -16.05 -3.35
CA SER A 35 -10.62 -16.45 -2.59
C SER A 35 -10.87 -16.66 -1.09
N MET A 36 -11.92 -16.05 -0.54
CA MET A 36 -12.34 -16.30 0.85
C MET A 36 -13.05 -17.65 1.00
N VAL A 37 -13.80 -18.06 -0.04
CA VAL A 37 -14.54 -19.32 -0.05
C VAL A 37 -13.64 -20.50 -0.44
N ASP A 38 -12.77 -20.33 -1.44
CA ASP A 38 -11.77 -21.33 -1.83
C ASP A 38 -10.38 -20.67 -1.99
N PRO A 39 -9.52 -20.74 -0.96
CA PRO A 39 -8.15 -20.23 -1.04
C PRO A 39 -7.21 -21.05 -1.94
N GLN A 40 -7.56 -22.30 -2.28
CA GLN A 40 -6.71 -23.21 -3.05
C GLN A 40 -6.91 -23.04 -4.56
N ASN A 41 -8.15 -22.80 -5.01
CA ASN A 41 -8.49 -22.65 -6.43
C ASN A 41 -9.09 -21.28 -6.80
N GLY A 42 -9.38 -20.43 -5.82
CA GLY A 42 -9.94 -19.10 -6.07
C GLY A 42 -8.95 -18.19 -6.77
N VAL A 43 -9.23 -17.83 -8.02
CA VAL A 43 -8.43 -16.85 -8.77
C VAL A 43 -8.59 -15.49 -8.09
N THR A 44 -7.53 -15.03 -7.42
CA THR A 44 -7.41 -13.64 -6.99
C THR A 44 -7.03 -12.81 -8.20
N VAL A 45 -8.00 -12.11 -8.79
CA VAL A 45 -7.68 -10.96 -9.65
C VAL A 45 -7.84 -9.72 -8.78
N PRO A 46 -6.77 -9.23 -8.12
CA PRO A 46 -6.86 -8.05 -7.29
C PRO A 46 -6.88 -6.79 -8.18
N VAL A 47 -8.00 -6.59 -8.89
CA VAL A 47 -8.17 -5.48 -9.85
C VAL A 47 -7.92 -4.13 -9.17
N ILE A 48 -8.41 -3.95 -7.93
CA ILE A 48 -8.21 -2.71 -7.17
C ILE A 48 -6.75 -2.55 -6.75
N SER A 49 -6.07 -3.60 -6.29
CA SER A 49 -4.63 -3.51 -5.98
C SER A 49 -3.81 -3.15 -7.22
N GLN A 50 -4.16 -3.71 -8.38
CA GLN A 50 -3.51 -3.37 -9.65
C GLN A 50 -3.78 -1.92 -10.04
N PHE A 51 -5.00 -1.43 -9.84
CA PHE A 51 -5.34 -0.02 -10.04
C PHE A 51 -4.50 0.89 -9.14
N TYR A 52 -4.38 0.58 -7.84
CA TYR A 52 -3.53 1.33 -6.91
C TYR A 52 -2.06 1.30 -7.33
N LEU A 53 -1.54 0.16 -7.80
CA LEU A 53 -0.17 0.06 -8.29
C LEU A 53 0.09 0.96 -9.50
N ILE A 54 -0.81 0.95 -10.49
CA ILE A 54 -0.69 1.83 -11.65
C ILE A 54 -0.78 3.30 -11.23
N PHE A 55 -1.75 3.63 -10.36
CA PHE A 55 -1.93 4.99 -9.84
C PHE A 55 -0.69 5.51 -9.11
N VAL A 56 -0.17 4.73 -8.16
CA VAL A 56 1.04 5.07 -7.38
C VAL A 56 2.25 5.22 -8.28
N THR A 57 2.42 4.33 -9.27
CA THR A 57 3.48 4.44 -10.26
C THR A 57 3.38 5.75 -11.04
N LEU A 58 2.21 6.10 -11.54
CA LEU A 58 2.01 7.34 -12.29
C LEU A 58 2.26 8.58 -11.43
N VAL A 59 1.77 8.60 -10.18
CA VAL A 59 2.01 9.71 -9.25
C VAL A 59 3.50 9.80 -8.91
N PHE A 60 4.18 8.68 -8.68
CA PHE A 60 5.62 8.64 -8.43
C PHE A 60 6.43 9.17 -9.61
N LEU A 61 6.04 8.84 -10.85
CA LEU A 61 6.65 9.38 -12.06
C LEU A 61 6.38 10.90 -12.20
N SER A 62 5.14 11.33 -11.93
CA SER A 62 4.72 12.74 -11.99
C SER A 62 5.48 13.64 -11.00
N LEU A 63 5.88 13.08 -9.85
CA LEU A 63 6.66 13.76 -8.82
C LEU A 63 8.18 13.67 -9.04
N ASP A 64 8.64 13.16 -10.19
CA ASP A 64 10.04 12.93 -10.48
C ASP A 64 10.77 12.07 -9.42
N GLY A 65 10.03 11.19 -8.73
CA GLY A 65 10.58 10.36 -7.65
C GLY A 65 11.73 9.46 -8.10
N HIS A 66 11.72 9.05 -9.38
CA HIS A 66 12.79 8.29 -10.01
C HIS A 66 14.11 9.08 -10.12
N LEU A 67 14.08 10.39 -10.37
CA LEU A 67 15.27 11.24 -10.38
C LEU A 67 15.84 11.41 -8.99
N ILE A 68 14.97 11.57 -7.98
CA ILE A 68 15.39 11.66 -6.58
C ILE A 68 16.08 10.37 -6.14
N LEU A 69 15.53 9.21 -6.52
CA LEU A 69 16.13 7.91 -6.23
C LEU A 69 17.52 7.76 -6.85
N LEU A 70 17.71 8.15 -8.12
CA LEU A 70 19.01 8.12 -8.78
C LEU A 70 20.01 9.04 -8.10
N LYS A 71 19.58 10.24 -7.67
CA LYS A 71 20.42 11.18 -6.93
C LYS A 71 20.88 10.60 -5.59
N VAL A 72 19.96 10.00 -4.82
CA VAL A 72 20.29 9.35 -3.53
C VAL A 72 21.22 8.16 -3.74
N LEU A 73 21.04 7.40 -4.82
CA LEU A 73 21.94 6.30 -5.17
C LEU A 73 23.33 6.80 -5.54
N ALA A 74 23.45 7.90 -6.29
CA ALA A 74 24.74 8.52 -6.60
C ALA A 74 25.44 9.06 -5.35
N GLU A 75 24.69 9.71 -4.45
CA GLU A 75 25.19 10.23 -3.17
C GLU A 75 25.65 9.11 -2.23
N SER A 76 24.98 7.95 -2.25
CA SER A 76 25.35 6.77 -1.48
C SER A 76 26.77 6.27 -1.77
N PHE A 77 27.32 6.48 -2.96
CA PHE A 77 28.70 6.09 -3.28
C PHE A 77 29.75 7.01 -2.66
N VAL A 78 29.36 8.23 -2.27
CA VAL A 78 30.27 9.22 -1.65
C VAL A 78 30.26 9.06 -0.13
N THR A 79 29.08 8.84 0.46
CA THR A 79 28.87 8.74 1.92
C THR A 79 29.20 7.37 2.48
N LEU A 80 28.92 6.30 1.73
CA LEU A 80 29.39 4.94 1.98
C LEU A 80 30.43 4.57 0.92
N PRO A 81 31.69 5.02 1.06
CA PRO A 81 32.75 4.56 0.17
C PRO A 81 32.83 3.03 0.23
N VAL A 82 33.19 2.41 -0.89
CA VAL A 82 33.25 0.94 -1.04
C VAL A 82 34.37 0.37 -0.16
N LEU A 83 34.11 0.26 1.15
CA LEU A 83 35.04 -0.30 2.13
C LEU A 83 34.88 -1.83 2.21
N PRO A 84 35.94 -2.55 2.61
CA PRO A 84 35.89 -3.99 2.88
C PRO A 84 34.93 -4.36 4.03
N SER A 85 34.67 -3.42 4.95
CA SER A 85 33.63 -3.56 5.96
C SER A 85 32.27 -3.28 5.32
N GLY A 86 31.47 -4.34 5.11
CA GLY A 86 30.11 -4.22 4.59
C GLY A 86 29.17 -3.40 5.50
N LEU A 87 27.88 -3.39 5.15
CA LEU A 87 26.86 -2.70 5.95
C LEU A 87 26.92 -3.14 7.43
N PRO A 88 26.90 -2.20 8.40
CA PRO A 88 26.86 -2.55 9.80
C PRO A 88 25.60 -3.37 10.13
N HIS A 89 25.73 -4.36 11.03
CA HIS A 89 24.63 -5.28 11.40
C HIS A 89 23.37 -4.55 11.90
N THR A 90 23.50 -3.33 12.40
CA THR A 90 22.39 -2.46 12.82
C THR A 90 21.45 -2.12 11.66
N SER A 91 21.97 -1.84 10.46
CA SER A 91 21.15 -1.50 9.28
C SER A 91 20.24 -2.64 8.82
N PHE A 92 20.61 -3.91 9.10
CA PHE A 92 19.78 -5.06 8.73
C PHE A 92 18.55 -5.21 9.62
N ARG A 93 18.69 -4.91 10.92
CA ARG A 93 17.57 -4.96 11.88
C ARG A 93 16.54 -3.87 11.58
N ASP A 94 17.01 -2.68 11.21
CA ASP A 94 16.15 -1.56 10.84
C ASP A 94 15.39 -1.84 9.54
N LEU A 95 16.03 -2.51 8.58
CA LEU A 95 15.39 -2.93 7.32
C LEU A 95 14.28 -3.96 7.54
N VAL A 96 14.44 -4.88 8.50
CA VAL A 96 13.37 -5.82 8.90
C VAL A 96 12.21 -5.09 9.59
N GLY A 97 12.50 -4.09 10.42
CA GLY A 97 11.47 -3.24 11.04
C GLY A 97 10.61 -2.48 10.02
N GLN A 98 11.15 -2.25 8.83
CA GLN A 98 10.44 -1.56 7.75
C GLN A 98 9.27 -2.35 7.16
N ALA A 99 9.25 -3.68 7.31
CA ALA A 99 8.09 -4.48 6.93
C ALA A 99 6.86 -4.15 7.78
N SER A 100 7.04 -3.88 9.08
CA SER A 100 5.96 -3.43 9.96
C SER A 100 5.46 -2.04 9.56
N TRP A 101 6.36 -1.14 9.19
CA TRP A 101 5.99 0.18 8.66
C TRP A 101 5.16 0.07 7.38
N MET A 102 5.52 -0.82 6.45
CA MET A 102 4.74 -1.07 5.22
C MET A 102 3.30 -1.49 5.52
N TYR A 103 3.09 -2.42 6.47
CA TYR A 103 1.74 -2.83 6.86
C TYR A 103 0.96 -1.69 7.53
N ALA A 104 1.59 -0.97 8.46
CA ALA A 104 0.96 0.17 9.13
C ALA A 104 0.56 1.27 8.12
N ALA A 105 1.46 1.57 7.18
CA ALA A 105 1.25 2.50 6.09
C ALA A 105 0.06 2.07 5.20
N GLY A 106 0.04 0.81 4.76
CA GLY A 106 -1.05 0.29 3.93
C GLY A 106 -2.40 0.34 4.63
N VAL A 107 -2.46 -0.01 5.92
CA VAL A 107 -3.69 0.09 6.72
C VAL A 107 -4.12 1.54 6.89
N LEU A 108 -3.20 2.47 7.15
CA LEU A 108 -3.51 3.89 7.32
C LEU A 108 -4.10 4.50 6.04
N VAL A 109 -3.56 4.14 4.87
CA VAL A 109 -4.10 4.57 3.57
C VAL A 109 -5.49 3.99 3.32
N ALA A 110 -5.73 2.73 3.70
CA ALA A 110 -7.03 2.08 3.53
C ALA A 110 -8.08 2.49 4.58
N LEU A 111 -7.65 3.04 5.71
CA LEU A 111 -8.47 3.37 6.89
C LEU A 111 -9.76 4.15 6.58
N PRO A 112 -9.74 5.26 5.80
CA PRO A 112 -10.97 5.97 5.43
C PRO A 112 -11.92 5.10 4.60
N ALA A 113 -11.39 4.32 3.66
CA ALA A 113 -12.18 3.45 2.81
C ALA A 113 -12.80 2.27 3.58
N ILE A 114 -12.02 1.65 4.47
CA ILE A 114 -12.49 0.58 5.37
C ILE A 114 -13.60 1.11 6.27
N GLY A 115 -13.41 2.27 6.90
CA GLY A 115 -14.41 2.87 7.79
C GLY A 115 -15.75 3.10 7.07
N SER A 116 -15.71 3.69 5.88
CA SER A 116 -16.92 3.90 5.07
C SER A 116 -17.58 2.59 4.65
N LEU A 117 -16.82 1.62 4.15
CA LEU A 117 -17.39 0.34 3.71
C LEU A 117 -17.89 -0.53 4.87
N MET A 118 -17.29 -0.44 6.06
CA MET A 118 -17.82 -1.08 7.27
C MET A 118 -19.19 -0.51 7.64
N MET A 119 -19.38 0.81 7.55
CA MET A 119 -20.69 1.44 7.78
C MET A 119 -21.73 0.97 6.76
N VAL A 120 -21.34 0.83 5.49
CA VAL A 120 -22.20 0.28 4.43
C VAL A 120 -22.59 -1.17 4.75
N ASN A 121 -21.63 -2.01 5.13
CA ASN A 121 -21.90 -3.41 5.49
C ASN A 121 -22.80 -3.53 6.73
N LEU A 122 -22.63 -2.64 7.72
CA LEU A 122 -23.51 -2.57 8.89
C LEU A 122 -24.94 -2.17 8.49
N ALA A 123 -25.09 -1.17 7.61
CA ALA A 123 -26.40 -0.74 7.11
C ALA A 123 -27.11 -1.88 6.38
N PHE A 124 -26.40 -2.65 5.54
CA PHE A 124 -26.95 -3.84 4.90
C PHE A 124 -27.28 -4.97 5.89
N GLY A 125 -26.49 -5.13 6.94
CA GLY A 125 -26.77 -6.07 8.03
C GLY A 125 -28.07 -5.72 8.78
N ILE A 126 -28.35 -4.44 8.99
CA ILE A 126 -29.61 -3.98 9.58
C ILE A 126 -30.77 -4.18 8.59
N LEU A 127 -30.55 -3.85 7.31
CA LEU A 127 -31.56 -4.00 6.26
C LEU A 127 -31.98 -5.45 6.05
N SER A 128 -31.04 -6.41 6.09
CA SER A 128 -31.35 -7.83 5.96
C SER A 128 -32.24 -8.34 7.11
N ARG A 129 -32.09 -7.78 8.31
CA ARG A 129 -32.96 -8.05 9.45
C ARG A 129 -34.34 -7.40 9.29
N ALA A 130 -34.42 -6.21 8.71
CA ALA A 130 -35.67 -5.46 8.54
C ALA A 130 -36.53 -5.97 7.37
N ALA A 131 -35.89 -6.44 6.28
CA ALA A 131 -36.53 -6.97 5.10
C ALA A 131 -35.90 -8.30 4.68
N PRO A 132 -36.30 -9.44 5.30
CA PRO A 132 -35.72 -10.77 5.04
C PRO A 132 -35.87 -11.26 3.59
N GLN A 133 -36.74 -10.61 2.82
CA GLN A 133 -37.05 -10.93 1.44
C GLN A 133 -35.99 -10.38 0.46
N ILE A 134 -35.17 -9.43 0.92
CA ILE A 134 -34.00 -8.94 0.18
C ILE A 134 -32.85 -9.91 0.45
N SER A 135 -32.53 -10.76 -0.53
CA SER A 135 -31.32 -11.58 -0.48
C SER A 135 -30.09 -10.67 -0.36
N PRO A 136 -29.31 -10.76 0.74
CA PRO A 136 -28.12 -9.94 0.94
C PRO A 136 -27.08 -10.16 -0.17
N PHE A 137 -27.07 -11.35 -0.77
CA PHE A 137 -26.18 -11.69 -1.88
C PHE A 137 -26.60 -11.06 -3.20
N SER A 138 -27.90 -11.02 -3.49
CA SER A 138 -28.39 -10.54 -4.79
C SER A 138 -28.32 -9.02 -4.93
N ILE A 139 -28.47 -8.28 -3.82
CA ILE A 139 -28.52 -6.81 -3.82
C ILE A 139 -27.31 -6.19 -3.11
N GLY A 140 -26.78 -6.82 -2.05
CA GLY A 140 -25.67 -6.27 -1.29
C GLY A 140 -24.38 -6.18 -2.10
N PHE A 141 -24.04 -7.23 -2.84
CA PHE A 141 -22.77 -7.30 -3.58
C PHE A 141 -22.67 -6.25 -4.72
N PRO A 142 -23.67 -6.07 -5.61
CA PRO A 142 -23.61 -4.99 -6.59
C PRO A 142 -23.55 -3.60 -5.93
N MET A 143 -24.26 -3.40 -4.82
CA MET A 143 -24.28 -2.13 -4.11
C MET A 143 -22.96 -1.80 -3.42
N THR A 144 -22.32 -2.78 -2.76
CA THR A 144 -20.99 -2.58 -2.14
C THR A 144 -19.92 -2.28 -3.17
N ILE A 145 -20.04 -2.83 -4.38
CA ILE A 145 -19.13 -2.49 -5.49
C ILE A 145 -19.32 -1.04 -5.93
N ILE A 146 -20.56 -0.61 -6.20
CA ILE A 146 -20.85 0.78 -6.64
C ILE A 146 -20.38 1.78 -5.57
N LEU A 147 -20.74 1.54 -4.32
CA LEU A 147 -20.35 2.39 -3.20
C LEU A 147 -18.84 2.35 -2.97
N GLY A 148 -18.19 1.20 -3.13
CA GLY A 148 -16.75 1.08 -3.01
C GLY A 148 -15.99 1.88 -4.05
N PHE A 149 -16.44 1.86 -5.32
CA PHE A 149 -15.86 2.73 -6.34
C PHE A 149 -16.08 4.22 -6.04
N ALA A 150 -17.26 4.61 -5.55
CA ALA A 150 -17.50 5.99 -5.12
C ALA A 150 -16.57 6.40 -3.97
N ILE A 151 -16.36 5.53 -2.98
CA ILE A 151 -15.44 5.77 -1.86
C ILE A 151 -13.99 5.88 -2.36
N ILE A 152 -13.56 5.02 -3.27
CA ILE A 152 -12.22 5.10 -3.90
C ILE A 152 -12.07 6.46 -4.61
N TYR A 153 -13.08 6.90 -5.35
CA TYR A 153 -13.07 8.19 -6.04
C TYR A 153 -12.86 9.36 -5.06
N PHE A 154 -13.55 9.37 -3.92
CA PHE A 154 -13.38 10.41 -2.91
C PHE A 154 -12.07 10.31 -2.11
N THR A 155 -11.51 9.10 -1.95
CA THR A 155 -10.29 8.87 -1.17
C THR A 155 -9.01 8.96 -1.99
N LEU A 156 -9.10 8.95 -3.32
CA LEU A 156 -7.98 9.07 -4.27
C LEU A 156 -7.08 10.30 -4.02
N PRO A 157 -7.60 11.52 -3.83
CA PRO A 157 -6.78 12.68 -3.52
C PRO A 157 -5.97 12.49 -2.24
N THR A 158 -6.59 11.93 -1.20
CA THR A 158 -5.93 11.64 0.08
C THR A 158 -4.84 10.58 -0.07
N ALA A 159 -5.06 9.56 -0.91
CA ALA A 159 -4.05 8.54 -1.21
C ALA A 159 -2.80 9.15 -1.88
N SER A 160 -2.99 10.14 -2.76
CA SER A 160 -1.87 10.86 -3.39
C SER A 160 -1.07 11.68 -2.38
N ALA A 161 -1.74 12.36 -1.44
CA ALA A 161 -1.08 13.10 -0.37
C ALA A 161 -0.28 12.17 0.55
N HIS A 162 -0.85 11.00 0.90
CA HIS A 162 -0.14 9.99 1.67
C HIS A 162 1.11 9.47 0.96
N LEU A 163 1.06 9.25 -0.36
CA LEU A 163 2.23 8.85 -1.15
C LEU A 163 3.37 9.85 -1.00
N VAL A 164 3.10 11.15 -1.10
CA VAL A 164 4.14 12.17 -0.94
C VAL A 164 4.78 12.09 0.46
N THR A 165 3.96 12.04 1.50
CA THR A 165 4.47 11.97 2.89
C THR A 165 5.27 10.70 3.16
N MET A 166 4.82 9.56 2.63
CA MET A 166 5.49 8.26 2.81
C MET A 166 6.77 8.14 1.98
N ALA A 167 6.77 8.73 0.78
CA ALA A 167 7.96 8.80 -0.05
C ALA A 167 9.05 9.64 0.63
N ASP A 168 8.70 10.79 1.22
CA ASP A 168 9.66 11.62 1.96
C ASP A 168 10.21 10.89 3.20
N GLN A 169 9.34 10.27 4.01
CA GLN A 169 9.76 9.46 5.16
C GLN A 169 10.72 8.34 4.75
N MET A 170 10.42 7.64 3.65
CA MET A 170 11.27 6.57 3.16
C MET A 170 12.61 7.09 2.62
N LEU A 171 12.62 8.22 1.93
CA LEU A 171 13.86 8.85 1.47
C LEU A 171 14.74 9.28 2.65
N GLN A 172 14.15 9.82 3.72
CA GLN A 172 14.86 10.13 4.95
C GLN A 172 15.43 8.86 5.60
N MET A 173 14.68 7.76 5.60
CA MET A 173 15.15 6.47 6.12
C MET A 173 16.33 5.91 5.31
N ILE A 174 16.28 6.01 3.97
CA ILE A 174 17.38 5.62 3.09
C ILE A 174 18.61 6.47 3.38
N ARG A 175 18.44 7.79 3.56
CA ARG A 175 19.54 8.69 3.93
C ARG A 175 20.15 8.33 5.27
N PHE A 176 19.35 8.00 6.29
CA PHE A 176 19.85 7.58 7.59
C PHE A 176 20.66 6.28 7.54
N LEU A 177 20.25 5.31 6.70
CA LEU A 177 21.03 4.10 6.48
C LEU A 177 22.36 4.37 5.78
N VAL A 178 22.40 5.40 4.95
CA VAL A 178 23.57 5.77 4.14
C VAL A 178 24.54 6.67 4.92
N ASN A 179 24.03 7.59 5.74
CA ASN A 179 24.82 8.42 6.64
C ASN A 179 24.15 8.51 8.03
N PRO A 180 24.50 7.62 8.98
CA PRO A 180 23.95 7.68 10.32
C PRO A 180 24.36 8.94 11.11
N ASN A 181 25.32 9.73 10.60
CA ASN A 181 25.88 10.91 11.29
C ASN A 181 25.65 12.26 10.56
N GLY A 182 24.81 12.33 9.51
CA GLY A 182 24.50 13.60 8.83
C GLY A 182 23.83 13.48 7.46
#